data_AF-A0A968DB83-F1
#
_entry.id   AF-A0A968DB83-F1
#
_cell.length_a   1.000
_cell.length_b   1.000
_cell.length_c   1.000
_cell.angle_alpha   90.00
_cell.angle_beta   90.00
_cell.angle_gamma   90.00
#
_symmetry.space_group_name_H-M   'P 1'
#
loop_
_entity.id
_entity.type
_entity.pdbx_description
1 polymer ?
#
loop_
_entity_poly.entity_id
_entity_poly.type
_entity_poly.pdbx_seq_one_letter_code
_entity_poly.pdbx_strand_id
1 'polypeptide(L)' 'ERGVTPRLRSFIVSGIFEAGIADHDASLALAHLADASVLAGLEGRAEGVGIRLIDPLAVSALASAAGSFADPPLTYSD' A
#
# COMPACT_ATOMS: atom_id res chain seq x y z
N GLU A 1 17.51 -25.13 -6.66
CA GLU A 1 16.86 -23.98 -6.01
C GLU A 1 16.37 -23.05 -7.11
N ARG A 2 15.05 -22.82 -7.25
CA ARG A 2 14.54 -21.88 -8.25
C ARG A 2 14.72 -20.47 -7.70
N GLY A 3 15.76 -19.77 -8.13
CA GLY A 3 15.99 -18.37 -7.74
C GLY A 3 14.86 -17.49 -8.29
N VAL A 4 14.18 -16.77 -7.40
CA VAL A 4 13.30 -15.67 -7.80
C VAL A 4 14.18 -14.56 -8.33
N THR A 5 14.07 -14.23 -9.61
CA THR A 5 14.73 -13.05 -10.17
C THR A 5 13.94 -11.82 -9.74
N PRO A 6 14.56 -10.82 -9.08
CA PRO A 6 13.87 -9.60 -8.67
C PRO A 6 13.39 -8.84 -9.91
N ARG A 7 12.15 -8.34 -9.85
CA ARG A 7 11.61 -7.45 -10.89
C ARG A 7 12.08 -6.04 -10.61
N LEU A 8 12.82 -5.45 -11.55
CA LEU A 8 13.35 -4.09 -11.43
C LEU A 8 12.69 -3.19 -12.48
N ARG A 9 12.42 -1.94 -12.10
CA ARG A 9 11.92 -0.90 -12.99
C ARG A 9 12.49 0.46 -12.60
N SER A 10 12.93 1.24 -13.58
CA SER A 10 13.36 2.62 -13.38
C SER A 10 12.17 3.57 -13.39
N PHE A 11 12.24 4.61 -12.55
CA PHE A 11 11.24 5.68 -12.46
C PHE A 11 11.92 7.04 -12.69
N ILE A 12 11.15 8.01 -13.17
CA ILE A 12 11.58 9.40 -13.24
C ILE A 12 11.25 10.06 -11.90
N VAL A 13 12.24 10.68 -11.27
CA VAL A 13 12.04 11.48 -10.06
C VAL A 13 11.38 12.80 -10.45
N SER A 14 10.10 12.96 -10.14
CA SER A 14 9.33 14.18 -10.44
C SER A 14 9.35 15.19 -9.29
N GLY A 15 9.73 14.77 -8.08
CA GLY A 15 9.82 15.61 -6.89
C GLY A 15 10.37 14.86 -5.68
N ILE A 16 10.68 15.59 -4.62
CA ILE A 16 11.13 15.10 -3.32
C ILE A 16 10.24 15.76 -2.26
N PHE A 17 9.89 15.01 -1.21
CA PHE A 17 9.10 15.52 -0.08
C PHE A 17 9.78 15.21 1.26
N GLU A 18 9.34 15.88 2.31
CA GLU A 18 9.71 15.62 3.71
C GLU A 18 8.43 15.54 4.53
N ALA A 19 8.19 14.40 5.17
CA ALA A 19 7.08 14.14 6.07
C ALA A 19 7.43 14.45 7.54
N GLY A 20 8.72 14.63 7.86
CA GLY A 20 9.21 14.89 9.22
C GLY A 20 9.25 13.62 10.09
N ILE A 21 9.16 12.45 9.47
CA ILE A 21 9.26 11.14 10.12
C ILE A 21 10.46 10.44 9.46
N ALA A 22 11.53 10.25 10.22
CA ALA A 22 12.82 9.80 9.70
C ALA A 22 12.70 8.52 8.85
N ASP A 23 11.90 7.55 9.29
CA ASP A 23 11.71 6.29 8.55
C ASP A 23 10.99 6.50 7.21
N HIS A 24 10.00 7.40 7.15
CA HIS A 24 9.31 7.72 5.91
C HIS A 24 10.22 8.50 4.96
N ASP A 25 10.94 9.50 5.47
CA ASP A 25 11.82 10.34 4.66
C ASP A 25 12.99 9.54 4.07
N ALA A 26 13.39 8.44 4.73
CA ALA A 26 14.44 7.55 4.25
C ALA A 26 13.98 6.45 3.29
N SER A 27 12.70 6.05 3.31
CA SER A 27 12.24 4.81 2.65
C SER A 27 10.97 4.90 1.80
N LEU A 28 10.16 5.94 1.98
CA LEU A 28 8.87 6.06 1.29
C LEU A 28 9.04 6.76 -0.06
N ALA A 29 8.59 6.08 -1.12
CA ALA A 29 8.44 6.67 -2.44
C ALA A 29 6.98 6.53 -2.92
N LEU A 30 6.46 7.59 -3.53
CA LEU A 30 5.14 7.57 -4.14
C LEU A 30 5.26 7.43 -5.66
N ALA A 31 4.44 6.57 -6.25
CA ALA A 31 4.36 6.35 -7.68
C ALA A 31 2.90 6.24 -8.12
N HIS A 32 2.64 6.39 -9.41
CA HIS A 32 1.31 6.19 -9.96
C HIS A 32 0.86 4.74 -9.76
N LEU A 33 -0.38 4.51 -9.32
CA LEU A 33 -0.89 3.17 -8.98
C LEU A 33 -0.72 2.16 -10.12
N ALA A 34 -1.01 2.57 -11.36
CA ALA A 34 -0.86 1.69 -12.52
C ALA A 34 0.60 1.23 -12.71
N ASP A 35 1.57 2.11 -12.48
CA ASP A 35 3.00 1.79 -12.61
C ASP A 35 3.49 0.89 -11.47
N ALA A 36 3.08 1.19 -10.24
CA ALA A 36 3.38 0.38 -9.07
C ALA A 36 2.78 -1.03 -9.20
N SER A 37 1.54 -1.13 -9.69
CA SER A 37 0.83 -2.37 -9.95
C SER A 37 1.58 -3.27 -10.95
N VAL A 38 2.11 -2.71 -12.04
CA VAL A 38 2.92 -3.46 -13.01
C VAL A 38 4.18 -4.03 -12.34
N LEU A 39 4.90 -3.22 -11.55
CA LEU A 39 6.09 -3.65 -10.82
C LEU A 39 5.76 -4.77 -9.80
N ALA A 40 4.67 -4.62 -9.06
CA ALA A 40 4.18 -5.58 -8.08
C ALA A 40 3.58 -6.85 -8.73
N GLY A 41 3.19 -6.81 -10.00
CA GLY A 41 2.56 -7.94 -10.69
C GLY A 41 1.06 -8.05 -10.43
N LEU A 42 0.41 -6.92 -10.16
CA LEU A 42 -1.01 -6.82 -9.83
C LEU A 42 -1.89 -6.45 -11.05
N GLU A 43 -1.30 -6.39 -12.25
CA GLU A 43 -2.02 -6.24 -13.54
C GLU A 43 -3.01 -5.04 -13.58
N GLY A 44 -2.60 -3.90 -13.04
CA GLY A 44 -3.40 -2.67 -12.98
C GLY A 44 -4.34 -2.59 -11.78
N ARG A 45 -4.36 -3.61 -10.91
CA ARG A 45 -5.14 -3.63 -9.67
C ARG A 45 -4.35 -3.04 -8.51
N ALA A 46 -5.09 -2.52 -7.53
CA ALA A 46 -4.56 -2.22 -6.21
C ALA A 46 -4.46 -3.50 -5.38
N GLU A 47 -3.48 -3.55 -4.46
CA GLU A 47 -3.37 -4.62 -3.47
C GLU A 47 -4.45 -4.51 -2.39
N GLY A 48 -4.83 -3.28 -2.05
CA GLY A 48 -5.84 -2.99 -1.05
C GLY A 48 -6.38 -1.57 -1.14
N VAL A 49 -7.20 -1.19 -0.15
CA VAL A 49 -7.82 0.13 -0.05
C VAL A 49 -7.38 0.79 1.26
N GLY A 50 -6.78 1.97 1.15
CA GLY A 50 -6.46 2.79 2.32
C GLY A 50 -7.71 3.50 2.85
N ILE A 51 -8.02 3.31 4.14
CA ILE A 51 -9.16 3.96 4.80
C ILE A 51 -8.62 4.88 5.88
N ARG A 52 -8.99 6.16 5.81
CA ARG A 52 -8.71 7.13 6.87
C ARG A 52 -9.88 7.18 7.85
N LEU A 53 -9.60 6.91 9.12
CA LEU A 53 -10.57 7.04 10.20
C LEU A 53 -10.49 8.41 10.87
N ILE A 54 -11.62 8.87 11.43
CA ILE A 54 -11.65 10.06 12.29
C ILE A 54 -10.90 9.78 13.59
N ASP A 55 -11.16 8.62 14.20
CA ASP A 55 -10.39 8.06 15.31
C ASP A 55 -9.55 6.88 14.79
N PRO A 56 -8.23 7.05 14.61
CA PRO A 56 -7.35 5.98 14.15
C PRO A 56 -7.32 4.75 15.06
N LEU A 57 -7.58 4.92 16.36
CA LEU A 57 -7.55 3.82 17.33
C LEU A 57 -8.82 2.97 17.30
N ALA A 58 -9.85 3.39 16.56
CA ALA A 58 -11.13 2.69 16.42
C ALA A 58 -11.14 1.60 15.32
N VAL A 59 -9.98 1.14 14.84
CA VAL A 59 -9.87 0.17 13.73
C VAL A 59 -10.59 -1.16 13.99
N SER A 60 -10.63 -1.62 15.24
CA SER A 60 -11.30 -2.88 15.62
C SER A 60 -12.82 -2.82 15.39
N ALA A 61 -13.44 -1.65 15.61
CA ALA A 61 -14.85 -1.43 15.35
C ALA A 61 -15.15 -1.45 13.84
N LEU A 62 -14.26 -0.88 13.01
CA LEU A 62 -14.36 -0.96 11.56
C LEU A 62 -14.27 -2.42 11.08
N ALA A 63 -13.26 -3.17 11.56
CA ALA A 63 -13.05 -4.57 11.16
C ALA A 63 -14.28 -5.44 11.49
N SER A 64 -14.88 -5.23 12.66
CA SER A 64 -16.09 -5.96 13.09
C SER A 64 -17.30 -5.65 12.21
N ALA A 65 -17.47 -4.41 11.77
CA ALA A 65 -18.57 -4.01 10.89
C ALA A 65 -18.36 -4.50 9.44
N ALA A 66 -17.12 -4.51 8.97
CA ALA A 66 -16.79 -4.78 7.58
C ALA A 66 -16.87 -6.25 7.17
N GLY A 67 -16.77 -7.18 8.13
CA GLY A 67 -16.98 -8.62 7.87
C GLY A 67 -18.35 -8.97 7.28
N SER A 68 -19.31 -8.04 7.31
CA SER A 68 -20.63 -8.20 6.68
C SER A 68 -20.67 -7.83 5.19
N PHE A 69 -19.64 -7.16 4.65
CA PHE A 69 -19.63 -6.63 3.28
C PHE A 69 -18.44 -7.09 2.43
N ALA A 70 -17.45 -7.80 3.00
CA ALA A 70 -16.24 -8.22 2.29
C ALA A 70 -16.04 -9.74 2.36
N ASP A 71 -15.96 -10.37 1.18
CA ASP A 71 -15.51 -11.75 0.98
C ASP A 71 -14.35 -11.72 -0.04
N PRO A 72 -13.10 -12.08 0.32
CA PRO A 72 -12.62 -12.62 1.60
C PRO A 72 -12.58 -11.59 2.76
N PRO A 73 -12.38 -12.02 4.03
CA PRO A 73 -12.30 -11.12 5.18
C PRO A 73 -11.21 -10.07 5.01
N LEU A 74 -11.51 -8.83 5.40
CA LEU A 74 -10.56 -7.73 5.32
C LEU A 74 -9.32 -8.02 6.18
N THR A 75 -8.15 -7.99 5.55
CA THR A 75 -6.87 -7.87 6.24
C THR A 75 -6.53 -6.39 6.38
N TYR A 76 -6.10 -5.97 7.56
CA TYR A 76 -5.60 -4.62 7.78
C TYR A 76 -4.08 -4.67 7.99
N SER A 77 -3.40 -3.63 7.51
CA SER A 77 -2.01 -3.31 7.85
C SER A 77 -2.04 -2.23 8.92
N ASP A 78 -1.08 -2.25 9.84
CA ASP A 78 -0.74 -1.10 10.68
C ASP A 78 -0.12 0.03 9.85
#